data_AF-A0A6L6L577-F1
#
_entry.id   AF-A0A6L6L577-F1
#
_cell.length_a   1.000
_cell.length_b   1.000
_cell.length_c   1.000
_cell.angle_alpha   90.00
_cell.angle_beta   90.00
_cell.angle_gamma   90.00
#
_symmetry.space_group_name_H-M   'P 1'
#
loop_
_entity.id
_entity.type
_entity.pdbx_description
1 polymer ?
#
loop_
_entity_poly.entity_id
_entity_poly.type
_entity_poly.pdbx_seq_one_letter_code
_entity_poly.pdbx_strand_id
1 'polypeptide(L)' 'MASKNGSKELISLLQYMKDTRLDNPEIKVKDERLIEIDRIVSEVKESEEWEAVEMNILEVGISNGEMKKLVSI' A
#
# COMPACT_ATOMS: atom_id res chain seq x y z
N MET A 1 -4.39 10.86 5.20
CA MET A 1 -3.53 11.93 5.76
C MET A 1 -3.33 12.99 4.69
N ALA A 2 -3.73 14.24 4.94
CA ALA A 2 -3.69 15.32 3.94
C ALA A 2 -3.09 16.59 4.55
N SER A 3 -1.98 16.44 5.30
CA SER A 3 -1.26 17.63 5.77
C SER A 3 -0.65 18.33 4.56
N LYS A 4 -1.15 19.54 4.26
CA LYS A 4 -0.58 20.45 3.26
C LYS A 4 0.38 21.47 3.90
N ASN A 5 0.55 21.40 5.22
CA ASN A 5 1.49 22.21 5.99
C ASN A 5 2.71 21.37 6.35
N GLY A 6 3.89 21.86 5.99
CA GLY A 6 5.17 21.19 6.22
C GLY A 6 6.17 21.45 5.09
N SER A 7 7.37 20.89 5.23
CA SER A 7 8.36 20.91 4.16
C SER A 7 7.88 20.07 2.97
N LYS A 8 8.35 20.39 1.75
CA LYS A 8 7.91 19.71 0.54
C LYS A 8 8.28 18.22 0.56
N GLU A 9 9.39 17.89 1.20
CA GLU A 9 9.89 16.54 1.46
C GLU A 9 8.93 15.77 2.36
N LEU A 10 8.51 16.35 3.48
CA LEU A 10 7.56 15.71 4.40
C LEU A 10 6.20 15.49 3.72
N ILE A 11 5.70 16.49 2.99
CA ILE A 11 4.44 16.36 2.26
C ILE A 11 4.55 15.23 1.23
N SER A 12 5.65 15.17 0.48
CA SER A 12 5.87 14.14 -0.55
C SER A 12 5.95 12.73 0.05
N LEU A 13 6.64 12.56 1.18
CA LEU A 13 6.67 11.31 1.93
C LEU A 13 5.27 10.89 2.38
N LEU A 14 4.48 11.81 2.93
CA LEU A 14 3.11 11.51 3.37
C LEU A 14 2.20 11.13 2.20
N GLN A 15 2.37 11.76 1.03
CA GLN A 15 1.61 11.39 -0.17
C GLN A 15 2.02 10.01 -0.69
N TYR A 16 3.31 9.69 -0.66
CA TYR A 16 3.81 8.36 -1.02
C TYR A 16 3.30 7.27 -0.05
N MET A 17 3.26 7.52 1.26
CA MET A 17 2.71 6.56 2.21
C MET A 17 1.21 6.29 2.00
N LYS A 18 0.47 7.27 1.45
CA LYS A 18 -0.95 7.12 1.11
C LYS A 18 -1.15 6.33 -0.17
N ASP A 19 -0.28 6.52 -1.15
CA ASP A 19 -0.27 5.85 -2.44
C ASP A 19 1.19 5.57 -2.81
N THR A 20 1.62 4.31 -2.57
CA THR A 20 3.02 3.85 -2.62
C THR A 20 3.53 3.69 -4.04
N ARG A 21 3.21 4.65 -4.90
CA ARG A 21 3.69 4.76 -6.26
C ARG A 21 4.52 6.03 -6.41
N LEU A 22 5.75 5.88 -6.88
CA LEU A 22 6.66 7.01 -7.05
C LEU A 22 6.21 7.99 -8.16
N ASP A 23 5.30 7.59 -9.06
CA ASP A 23 4.69 8.43 -10.09
C ASP A 23 3.41 9.15 -9.62
N ASN A 24 3.05 9.03 -8.34
CA ASN A 24 1.93 9.74 -7.74
C ASN A 24 2.06 11.27 -7.98
N PRO A 25 1.10 11.93 -8.66
CA PRO A 25 1.18 13.34 -9.01
C PRO A 25 1.18 14.29 -7.81
N GLU A 26 0.79 13.81 -6.62
CA GLU A 26 0.82 14.59 -5.38
C GLU A 26 2.23 14.66 -4.75
N ILE A 27 3.19 13.86 -5.23
CA ILE A 27 4.60 13.91 -4.83
C ILE A 27 5.25 15.14 -5.47
N LYS A 28 5.67 16.10 -4.63
CA LYS A 28 6.25 17.37 -5.09
C LYS A 28 7.77 17.33 -5.20
N VAL A 29 8.41 16.46 -4.43
CA VAL A 29 9.87 16.30 -4.36
C VAL A 29 10.18 14.81 -4.31
N LYS A 30 11.07 14.36 -5.19
CA LYS A 30 11.62 13.02 -5.19
C LYS A 30 13.04 13.08 -4.62
N ASP A 31 13.14 13.12 -3.29
CA ASP A 31 14.45 13.06 -2.63
C ASP A 31 14.98 11.62 -2.59
N GLU A 32 16.30 11.47 -2.43
CA GLU A 32 16.99 10.17 -2.50
C GLU A 32 16.40 9.13 -1.54
N ARG A 33 15.98 9.56 -0.34
CA ARG A 33 15.37 8.67 0.66
C ARG A 33 14.03 8.11 0.18
N LEU A 34 13.25 8.88 -0.56
CA LEU A 34 11.97 8.42 -1.11
C LEU A 34 12.18 7.35 -2.19
N ILE A 35 13.23 7.52 -3.00
CA ILE A 35 13.63 6.54 -4.02
C ILE A 35 14.11 5.24 -3.35
N GLU A 36 14.90 5.36 -2.26
CA GLU A 36 15.36 4.21 -1.50
C GLU A 36 14.18 3.46 -0.85
N ILE A 37 13.24 4.17 -0.25
CA ILE A 37 12.01 3.57 0.31
C ILE A 37 11.20 2.88 -0.80
N ASP A 38 11.04 3.48 -1.97
CA ASP A 38 10.31 2.89 -3.10
C ASP A 38 10.93 1.59 -3.58
N ARG A 39 12.26 1.53 -3.63
CA ARG A 39 13.00 0.29 -3.90
C ARG A 39 12.72 -0.80 -2.85
N ILE A 40 12.80 -0.47 -1.56
CA ILE A 40 12.54 -1.42 -0.47
C ILE A 40 11.08 -1.91 -0.53
N VAL A 41 10.13 -1.01 -0.75
CA VAL A 41 8.71 -1.35 -0.85
C VAL A 41 8.44 -2.27 -2.03
N SER A 42 9.11 -2.05 -3.17
CA SER A 42 8.99 -2.93 -4.34
C SER A 42 9.53 -4.33 -4.04
N GLU A 43 10.70 -4.44 -3.41
CA GLU A 43 11.28 -5.72 -2.99
C GLU A 43 10.36 -6.47 -2.01
N VAL A 44 9.76 -5.77 -1.04
CA VAL A 44 8.81 -6.37 -0.10
C VAL A 44 7.54 -6.84 -0.80
N LYS A 45 7.01 -6.08 -1.78
CA LYS A 45 5.83 -6.48 -2.55
C LYS A 45 6.07 -7.73 -3.41
N GLU A 46 7.30 -7.91 -3.90
CA GLU A 46 7.73 -9.09 -4.67
C GLU A 46 8.07 -10.30 -3.80
N SER A 47 8.11 -10.13 -2.47
CA SER A 47 8.42 -11.23 -1.55
C SER A 47 7.25 -12.20 -1.37
N GLU A 48 7.57 -13.49 -1.18
CA GLU A 48 6.60 -14.56 -0.93
C GLU A 48 5.71 -14.26 0.30
N GLU A 49 6.23 -13.51 1.29
CA GLU A 49 5.48 -13.13 2.48
C GLU A 49 4.30 -12.19 2.15
N TRP A 50 4.46 -11.30 1.18
CA TRP A 50 3.40 -10.38 0.76
C TRP A 50 2.33 -11.10 -0.08
N GLU A 51 2.75 -11.97 -1.00
CA GLU A 51 1.84 -12.82 -1.78
C GLU A 51 1.03 -13.76 -0.88
N ALA A 52 1.66 -14.34 0.15
CA ALA A 52 0.99 -15.18 1.12
C ALA A 52 -0.07 -14.40 1.93
N VAL A 53 0.20 -13.14 2.30
CA VAL A 53 -0.79 -12.29 2.97
C VAL A 53 -1.99 -11.99 2.07
N GLU A 54 -1.77 -11.68 0.78
CA GLU A 54 -2.88 -11.50 -0.16
C GLU A 54 -3.72 -12.77 -0.32
N MET A 55 -3.09 -13.95 -0.50
CA MET A 55 -3.82 -15.22 -0.58
C MET A 55 -4.62 -15.52 0.70
N ASN A 56 -4.05 -15.27 1.88
CA ASN A 56 -4.77 -15.45 3.15
C ASN A 56 -6.03 -14.56 3.23
N ILE A 57 -5.94 -13.29 2.81
CA ILE A 57 -7.09 -12.37 2.81
C ILE A 57 -8.15 -12.83 1.79
N LEU A 58 -7.72 -13.27 0.60
CA LEU A 58 -8.62 -13.80 -0.43
C LEU A 58 -9.36 -15.06 0.05
N GLU A 59 -8.65 -15.98 0.70
CA GLU A 59 -9.21 -17.22 1.25
C GLU A 59 -10.26 -16.92 2.33
N VAL A 60 -9.98 -15.99 3.24
CA VAL A 60 -10.97 -15.53 4.25
C VAL A 60 -12.17 -14.86 3.59
N GLY A 61 -11.94 -14.06 2.55
CA GLY A 61 -13.01 -13.40 1.78
C GLY A 61 -13.96 -14.39 1.11
N ILE A 62 -13.42 -15.42 0.46
CA ILE A 62 -14.19 -16.50 -0.17
C ILE A 62 -14.94 -17.29 0.90
N SER A 63 -14.26 -17.74 1.95
CA SER A 63 -14.86 -18.52 3.05
C SER A 63 -16.02 -17.78 3.72
N ASN A 64 -15.88 -16.48 3.99
CA ASN A 64 -16.96 -15.66 4.53
C ASN A 64 -18.12 -15.47 3.54
N GLY A 65 -17.84 -15.36 2.25
CA GLY A 65 -18.87 -15.31 1.19
C GLY A 65 -19.69 -16.60 1.11
N GLU A 66 -19.02 -17.75 1.14
CA GLU A 66 -19.66 -19.07 1.12
C GLU A 66 -20.44 -19.35 2.40
N MET A 67 -19.89 -19.01 3.58
CA MET A 67 -20.62 -19.11 4.85
C MET A 67 -21.90 -18.27 4.81
N LYS A 68 -21.84 -17.01 4.37
CA LYS A 68 -23.05 -16.17 4.26
C LYS A 68 -24.11 -16.80 3.35
N LYS A 69 -23.72 -17.43 2.25
CA LYS A 69 -24.65 -18.13 1.34
C LYS A 69 -25.32 -19.33 2.01
N LEU A 70 -24.62 -20.05 2.89
CA LEU A 70 -25.15 -21.19 3.64
C LEU A 70 -26.11 -20.79 4.77
N VAL A 71 -25.87 -19.67 5.46
CA VAL A 71 -26.76 -19.20 6.56
C VAL A 71 -28.00 -18.42 6.06
N SER A 72 -28.08 -18.14 4.75
CA SER A 72 -29.18 -17.40 4.12
C SER A 72 -30.32 -18.31 3.60
N ILE A 73 -30.26 -19.62 3.89
CA ILE A 73 -31.25 -20.64 3.52
C ILE A 73 -31.92 -21.13 4.81
#